data_AF-A0A6F9ZYZ2-F1
#
_entry.id   AF-A0A6F9ZYZ2-F1
#
_cell.length_a   1.000
_cell.length_b   1.000
_cell.length_c   1.000
_cell.angle_alpha   90.00
_cell.angle_beta   90.00
_cell.angle_gamma   90.00
#
_symmetry.space_group_name_H-M   'P 1'
#
loop_
_entity.id
_entity.type
_entity.pdbx_description
1 polymer ?
#
loop_
_entity_poly.entity_id
_entity_poly.type
_entity_poly.pdbx_seq_one_letter_code
_entity_poly.pdbx_strand_id
1 'polypeptide(L)'
;NHDVCVIGAYTDEDYEMIKEAHGNLPKAFARLAPIEAEFSKYFSNVYNAMRIIFANSFYDVATKAGADYAKIKRAMVLRNNIEDAYLDCNENFRGFGGVCLPKDTQAFASYVRAMGHDLAIFDAIVNENKKFKQTVFQGMRPV
;
A
#
# COMPACT_ATOMS: atom_id res chain seq x y z
N ASN A 1 7.86 6.76 8.85
CA ASN A 1 7.55 5.73 9.84
C ASN A 1 8.77 4.83 9.95
N HIS A 2 9.36 4.69 11.13
CA HIS A 2 10.67 4.02 11.32
C HIS A 2 10.50 2.66 12.03
N ASP A 3 9.39 1.97 11.81
CA ASP A 3 9.13 0.67 12.46
C ASP A 3 10.11 -0.40 12.00
N VAL A 4 10.44 -0.43 10.70
CA VAL A 4 11.47 -1.31 10.14
C VAL A 4 12.29 -0.57 9.07
N CYS A 5 13.61 -0.73 9.12
CA CYS A 5 14.52 -0.36 8.03
C CYS A 5 14.91 -1.65 7.29
N VAL A 6 14.39 -1.80 6.07
CA VAL A 6 14.74 -2.90 5.18
C VAL A 6 15.98 -2.51 4.39
N ILE A 7 17.06 -3.28 4.53
CA ILE A 7 18.35 -3.04 3.90
C ILE A 7 18.65 -4.19 2.94
N GLY A 8 18.81 -3.86 1.66
CA GLY A 8 19.27 -4.80 0.64
C GLY A 8 20.79 -4.84 0.62
N ALA A 9 21.40 -5.96 1.02
CA ALA A 9 22.85 -6.09 1.12
C ALA A 9 23.33 -7.52 0.87
N TYR A 10 24.34 -7.68 0.01
CA TYR A 10 24.95 -8.98 -0.29
C TYR A 10 25.92 -9.45 0.81
N THR A 11 26.51 -8.53 1.57
CA THR A 11 27.47 -8.84 2.65
C THR A 11 26.98 -8.31 4.00
N ASP A 12 27.52 -8.86 5.09
CA ASP A 12 27.27 -8.35 6.45
C ASP A 12 27.91 -6.98 6.64
N GLU A 13 29.07 -6.73 6.02
CA GLU A 13 29.76 -5.45 6.09
C GLU A 13 28.91 -4.30 5.52
N ASP A 14 28.31 -4.49 4.34
CA ASP A 14 27.42 -3.49 3.73
C ASP A 14 26.17 -3.26 4.59
N TYR A 15 25.60 -4.34 5.15
CA TYR A 15 24.42 -4.27 6.01
C TYR A 15 24.71 -3.48 7.30
N GLU A 16 25.78 -3.81 8.01
CA GLU A 16 26.14 -3.15 9.26
C GLU A 16 26.53 -1.68 9.02
N MET A 17 27.27 -1.38 7.93
CA MET A 17 27.58 0.00 7.56
C MET A 17 26.32 0.87 7.39
N ILE A 18 25.31 0.37 6.65
CA ILE A 18 24.06 1.11 6.43
C ILE A 18 23.24 1.20 7.73
N LYS A 19 23.20 0.14 8.52
CA LYS A 19 22.50 0.10 9.81
C LYS A 19 23.11 1.10 10.80
N GLU A 20 24.44 1.16 10.92
CA GLU A 20 25.16 2.14 11.73
C GLU A 20 24.84 3.57 11.30
N ALA A 21 24.82 3.84 9.99
CA ALA A 21 24.49 5.16 9.46
C ALA A 21 23.05 5.63 9.82
N HIS A 22 22.11 4.70 10.01
CA HIS A 22 20.74 5.00 10.45
C HIS A 22 20.59 5.11 11.97
N GLY A 23 21.58 4.67 12.74
CA GLY A 23 21.59 4.72 14.20
C GLY A 23 20.33 4.10 14.84
N ASN A 24 19.80 4.78 15.85
CA ASN A 24 18.63 4.32 16.60
C ASN A 24 17.30 4.86 16.06
N LEU A 25 17.27 5.40 14.83
CA LEU A 25 16.02 5.91 14.25
C LEU A 25 15.04 4.76 13.94
N PRO A 26 15.46 3.64 13.31
CA PRO A 26 14.61 2.48 13.10
C PRO A 26 14.44 1.62 14.36
N LYS A 27 13.23 1.14 14.62
CA LYS A 27 12.94 0.22 15.74
C LYS A 27 13.44 -1.19 15.47
N ALA A 28 13.47 -1.58 14.20
CA ALA A 28 13.95 -2.87 13.73
C ALA A 28 14.71 -2.70 12.42
N PHE A 29 15.62 -3.63 12.15
CA PHE A 29 16.36 -3.75 10.90
C PHE A 29 16.14 -5.14 10.32
N ALA A 30 16.03 -5.21 8.99
CA ALA A 30 15.93 -6.46 8.26
C ALA A 30 16.92 -6.45 7.10
N ARG A 31 17.82 -7.43 7.07
CA ARG A 31 18.70 -7.67 5.94
C ARG A 31 18.02 -8.59 4.94
N LEU A 32 18.00 -8.18 3.67
CA LEU A 32 17.50 -8.97 2.55
C LEU A 32 18.51 -8.92 1.39
N ALA A 33 18.31 -9.77 0.37
CA ALA A 33 18.96 -9.54 -0.91
C ALA A 33 18.44 -8.23 -1.53
N PRO A 34 19.25 -7.51 -2.34
CA PRO A 34 18.82 -6.24 -2.94
C PRO A 34 17.48 -6.32 -3.69
N ILE A 35 17.26 -7.37 -4.48
CA ILE A 35 16.00 -7.57 -5.20
C ILE A 35 14.79 -7.75 -4.26
N GLU A 36 14.97 -8.40 -3.12
CA GLU A 36 13.90 -8.60 -2.12
C GLU A 36 13.59 -7.30 -1.37
N ALA A 37 14.61 -6.46 -1.11
CA ALA A 37 14.43 -5.13 -0.57
C ALA A 37 13.65 -4.21 -1.53
N GLU A 38 13.93 -4.28 -2.83
CA GLU A 38 13.16 -3.58 -3.87
C GLU A 38 11.69 -4.06 -3.88
N PHE A 39 11.48 -5.38 -3.87
CA PHE A 39 10.14 -5.96 -3.84
C PHE A 39 9.37 -5.63 -2.57
N SER A 40 10.06 -5.46 -1.43
CA SER A 40 9.42 -5.02 -0.19
C SER A 40 8.74 -3.66 -0.35
N LYS A 41 9.30 -2.76 -1.17
CA LYS A 41 8.68 -1.46 -1.45
C LYS A 41 7.42 -1.60 -2.30
N TYR A 42 7.46 -2.42 -3.35
CA TYR A 42 6.29 -2.74 -4.15
C TYR A 42 5.20 -3.42 -3.32
N PHE A 43 5.57 -4.43 -2.53
CA PHE A 43 4.66 -5.14 -1.64
C PHE A 43 3.90 -4.16 -0.74
N SER A 44 4.62 -3.27 -0.03
CA SER A 44 4.01 -2.29 0.86
C SER A 44 3.01 -1.38 0.14
N ASN A 45 3.41 -0.81 -1.00
CA ASN A 45 2.56 0.16 -1.72
C ASN A 45 1.37 -0.52 -2.42
N VAL A 46 1.58 -1.66 -3.08
CA VAL A 46 0.52 -2.42 -3.75
C VAL A 46 -0.48 -2.98 -2.73
N TYR A 47 -0.01 -3.47 -1.58
CA TYR A 47 -0.87 -3.94 -0.50
C TYR A 47 -1.77 -2.81 0.06
N ASN A 48 -1.20 -1.63 0.29
CA ASN A 48 -1.96 -0.48 0.76
C ASN A 48 -2.95 0.02 -0.30
N ALA A 49 -2.55 0.05 -1.58
CA ALA A 49 -3.44 0.37 -2.70
C ALA A 49 -4.63 -0.62 -2.78
N MET A 50 -4.36 -1.91 -2.62
CA MET A 50 -5.39 -2.95 -2.58
C MET A 50 -6.39 -2.73 -1.45
N ARG A 51 -5.93 -2.40 -0.23
CA ARG A 51 -6.81 -2.12 0.92
C ARG A 51 -7.74 -0.93 0.67
N ILE A 52 -7.20 0.14 0.07
CA ILE A 52 -8.01 1.32 -0.29
C ILE A 52 -9.09 0.92 -1.29
N ILE A 53 -8.74 0.18 -2.35
CA ILE A 53 -9.70 -0.26 -3.38
C ILE A 53 -10.74 -1.21 -2.82
N PHE A 54 -10.34 -2.14 -1.96
CA PHE A 54 -11.25 -3.01 -1.25
C PHE A 54 -12.26 -2.19 -0.42
N ALA A 55 -11.78 -1.26 0.41
CA ALA A 55 -12.62 -0.40 1.24
C ALA A 55 -13.59 0.44 0.41
N ASN A 56 -13.11 1.03 -0.69
CA ASN A 56 -13.91 1.85 -1.60
C ASN A 56 -15.01 1.04 -2.29
N SER A 57 -14.66 -0.13 -2.81
CA SER A 57 -15.62 -1.01 -3.49
C SER A 57 -16.67 -1.53 -2.51
N PHE A 58 -16.26 -1.89 -1.28
CA PHE A 58 -17.16 -2.34 -0.24
C PHE A 58 -18.08 -1.21 0.25
N TYR A 59 -17.58 0.02 0.36
CA TYR A 59 -18.39 1.19 0.69
C TYR A 59 -19.54 1.37 -0.31
N ASP A 60 -19.29 1.29 -1.61
CA ASP A 60 -20.36 1.46 -2.62
C ASP A 60 -21.44 0.38 -2.50
N VAL A 61 -21.03 -0.87 -2.26
CA VAL A 61 -21.97 -1.98 -2.03
C VAL A 61 -22.77 -1.76 -0.75
N ALA A 62 -22.12 -1.40 0.35
CA ALA A 62 -22.77 -1.14 1.63
C ALA A 62 -23.78 0.00 1.52
N THR A 63 -23.38 1.13 0.93
CA THR A 63 -24.24 2.29 0.72
C THR A 63 -25.45 1.94 -0.16
N LYS A 64 -25.25 1.19 -1.26
CA LYS A 64 -26.36 0.74 -2.11
C LYS A 64 -27.32 -0.21 -1.40
N ALA A 65 -26.83 -0.99 -0.43
CA ALA A 65 -27.65 -1.84 0.42
C ALA A 65 -28.31 -1.10 1.60
N GLY A 66 -28.12 0.21 1.74
CA GLY A 66 -28.63 0.99 2.87
C GLY A 66 -27.88 0.77 4.19
N ALA A 67 -26.67 0.21 4.13
CA ALA A 67 -25.82 -0.06 5.29
C ALA A 67 -24.80 1.07 5.54
N ASP A 68 -24.45 1.27 6.81
CA ASP A 68 -23.46 2.24 7.26
C ASP A 68 -22.06 1.62 7.27
N TYR A 69 -21.27 1.93 6.24
CA TYR A 69 -19.89 1.45 6.12
C TYR A 69 -19.01 1.79 7.33
N ALA A 70 -19.17 2.98 7.91
CA ALA A 70 -18.34 3.40 9.05
C ALA A 70 -18.62 2.53 10.28
N LYS A 71 -19.87 2.15 10.52
CA LYS A 71 -20.22 1.17 11.56
C LYS A 71 -19.66 -0.22 11.27
N ILE A 72 -19.75 -0.68 10.02
CA ILE A 72 -19.19 -1.98 9.61
C ILE A 72 -17.68 -2.01 9.83
N LYS A 73 -16.96 -1.00 9.30
CA LYS A 73 -15.50 -0.86 9.47
C LYS A 73 -15.13 -0.91 10.95
N ARG A 74 -15.75 -0.07 11.79
CA ARG A 74 -15.52 -0.04 13.25
C ARG A 74 -15.69 -1.40 13.89
N ALA A 75 -16.75 -2.14 13.55
CA ALA A 75 -16.97 -3.47 14.09
C ALA A 75 -15.89 -4.48 13.65
N MET A 76 -15.41 -4.38 12.41
CA MET A 76 -14.41 -5.29 11.87
C MET A 76 -13.00 -5.04 12.42
N VAL A 77 -12.60 -3.78 12.61
CA VAL A 77 -11.27 -3.43 13.15
C VAL A 77 -11.11 -3.75 14.64
N LEU A 78 -12.20 -4.09 15.35
CA LEU A 78 -12.11 -4.69 16.70
C LEU A 78 -11.46 -6.08 16.67
N ARG A 79 -11.38 -6.73 15.50
CA ARG A 79 -10.62 -7.98 15.35
C ARG A 79 -9.14 -7.63 15.25
N ASN A 80 -8.31 -8.25 16.10
CA ASN A 80 -6.87 -8.01 16.18
C ASN A 80 -6.09 -8.26 14.88
N ASN A 81 -6.70 -8.90 13.86
CA ASN A 81 -6.07 -9.19 12.58
C ASN A 81 -6.48 -8.23 11.44
N ILE A 82 -7.32 -7.23 11.70
CA ILE A 82 -7.72 -6.21 10.71
C ILE A 82 -7.20 -4.85 11.17
N GLU A 83 -6.17 -4.36 10.48
CA GLU A 83 -5.61 -3.05 10.77
C GLU A 83 -6.49 -1.93 10.16
N ASP A 84 -6.75 -0.89 10.96
CA ASP A 84 -7.63 0.24 10.63
C ASP A 84 -7.12 1.11 9.46
N ALA A 85 -5.81 1.18 9.30
CA ALA A 85 -5.15 1.99 8.27
C ALA A 85 -5.63 1.64 6.85
N TYR A 86 -5.69 2.63 5.96
CA TYR A 86 -6.07 2.44 4.55
C TYR A 86 -7.50 1.90 4.30
N LEU A 87 -8.32 1.78 5.35
CA LEU A 87 -9.73 1.35 5.22
C LEU A 87 -10.72 2.52 5.34
N ASP A 88 -10.26 3.74 5.59
CA ASP A 88 -11.16 4.90 5.60
C ASP A 88 -11.75 5.16 4.22
N CYS A 89 -13.06 5.36 4.19
CA CYS A 89 -13.81 5.66 2.98
C CYS A 89 -15.09 6.42 3.32
N ASN A 90 -15.36 7.48 2.55
CA ASN A 90 -16.63 8.21 2.55
C ASN A 90 -16.83 8.87 1.18
N GLU A 91 -17.96 9.52 0.95
CA GLU A 91 -18.32 10.14 -0.35
C GLU A 91 -17.23 11.08 -0.92
N ASN A 92 -16.49 11.77 -0.05
CA ASN A 92 -15.43 12.71 -0.43
C ASN A 92 -14.01 12.15 -0.26
N PHE A 93 -13.88 10.93 0.25
CA PHE A 93 -12.61 10.28 0.54
C PHE A 93 -12.54 8.94 -0.20
N ARG A 94 -12.19 9.03 -1.48
CA ARG A 94 -12.21 7.93 -2.44
C ARG A 94 -10.90 7.83 -3.22
N GLY A 95 -10.60 6.62 -3.69
CA GLY A 95 -9.41 6.30 -4.49
C GLY A 95 -8.09 6.66 -3.81
N PHE A 96 -6.98 6.17 -4.37
CA PHE A 96 -5.65 6.58 -3.98
C PHE A 96 -5.02 7.48 -5.04
N GLY A 97 -4.41 8.58 -4.59
CA GLY A 97 -3.67 9.53 -5.43
C GLY A 97 -2.24 9.78 -4.91
N GLY A 98 -1.68 10.93 -5.29
CA GLY A 98 -0.30 11.29 -5.00
C GLY A 98 0.71 10.55 -5.88
N VAL A 99 2.00 10.64 -5.56
CA VAL A 99 3.06 10.07 -6.43
C VAL A 99 3.24 8.57 -6.19
N CYS A 100 3.37 8.14 -4.93
CA CYS A 100 3.90 6.82 -4.60
C CYS A 100 2.94 5.67 -4.97
N LEU A 101 1.70 5.68 -4.47
CA LEU A 101 0.76 4.56 -4.68
C LEU A 101 0.39 4.38 -6.16
N PRO A 102 0.00 5.44 -6.91
CA PRO A 102 -0.29 5.29 -8.34
C PRO A 102 0.90 4.79 -9.14
N LYS A 103 2.08 5.38 -8.95
CA LYS A 103 3.29 5.03 -9.70
C LYS A 103 3.70 3.58 -9.44
N ASP A 104 3.88 3.19 -8.18
CA ASP A 104 4.41 1.86 -7.86
C ASP A 104 3.40 0.75 -8.18
N THR A 105 2.10 1.00 -8.00
CA THR A 105 1.07 0.00 -8.35
C THR A 105 0.96 -0.22 -9.85
N GLN A 106 1.03 0.86 -10.65
CA GLN A 106 1.03 0.76 -12.12
C GLN A 106 2.31 0.10 -12.65
N ALA A 107 3.47 0.44 -12.07
CA ALA A 107 4.74 -0.18 -12.41
C ALA A 107 4.73 -1.68 -12.11
N PHE A 108 4.22 -2.08 -10.94
CA PHE A 108 4.14 -3.50 -10.57
C PHE A 108 3.18 -4.29 -11.47
N ALA A 109 1.99 -3.76 -11.77
CA ALA A 109 1.06 -4.39 -12.71
C ALA A 109 1.70 -4.56 -14.11
N SER A 110 2.44 -3.55 -14.57
CA SER A 110 3.16 -3.61 -15.85
C SER A 110 4.29 -4.64 -15.84
N TYR A 111 5.03 -4.74 -14.74
CA TYR A 111 6.06 -5.75 -14.55
C TYR A 111 5.49 -7.17 -14.60
N VAL A 112 4.36 -7.42 -13.93
CA VAL A 112 3.66 -8.73 -13.96
C VAL A 112 3.23 -9.10 -15.38
N ARG A 113 2.66 -8.16 -16.14
CA ARG A 113 2.30 -8.40 -17.55
C ARG A 113 3.53 -8.69 -18.42
N ALA A 114 4.63 -7.97 -18.21
CA ALA A 114 5.87 -8.16 -18.97
C ALA A 114 6.49 -9.54 -18.74
N MET A 115 6.28 -10.13 -17.55
CA MET A 115 6.68 -11.52 -17.25
C MET A 115 5.76 -12.58 -17.89
N GLY A 116 4.68 -12.17 -18.57
CA GLY A 116 3.71 -13.10 -19.17
C GLY A 116 2.80 -13.79 -18.16
N HIS A 117 2.69 -13.29 -16.93
CA HIS A 117 1.79 -13.82 -15.92
C HIS A 117 0.39 -13.22 -16.06
N ASP A 118 -0.62 -14.09 -16.15
CA ASP A 118 -2.03 -13.70 -16.17
C ASP A 118 -2.59 -13.61 -14.73
N LEU A 119 -2.21 -12.54 -14.02
CA LEU A 119 -2.68 -12.24 -12.67
C LEU A 119 -3.51 -10.95 -12.68
N ALA A 120 -4.83 -11.11 -12.84
CA ALA A 120 -5.76 -9.99 -12.98
C ALA A 120 -5.81 -9.04 -11.76
N ILE A 121 -5.39 -9.48 -10.58
CA ILE A 121 -5.54 -8.70 -9.33
C ILE A 121 -4.84 -7.35 -9.38
N PHE A 122 -3.63 -7.26 -9.93
CA PHE A 122 -2.87 -6.02 -9.96
C PHE A 122 -3.47 -5.02 -10.94
N ASP A 123 -3.96 -5.50 -12.08
CA ASP A 123 -4.70 -4.67 -13.03
C ASP A 123 -6.06 -4.25 -12.49
N ALA A 124 -6.75 -5.12 -11.77
CA ALA A 124 -8.02 -4.79 -11.12
C ALA A 124 -7.85 -3.63 -10.13
N ILE A 125 -6.80 -3.64 -9.30
CA ILE A 125 -6.52 -2.54 -8.36
C ILE A 125 -6.33 -1.21 -9.12
N VAL A 126 -5.51 -1.22 -10.18
CA VAL A 126 -5.25 -0.01 -11.00
C VAL A 126 -6.51 0.48 -11.69
N ASN A 127 -7.30 -0.42 -12.26
CA ASN A 127 -8.48 -0.07 -13.06
C ASN A 127 -9.65 0.37 -12.18
N GLU A 128 -9.85 -0.24 -11.01
CA GLU A 128 -10.88 0.19 -10.07
C GLU A 128 -10.56 1.59 -9.53
N ASN A 129 -9.28 1.89 -9.27
CA ASN A 129 -8.87 3.21 -8.80
C ASN A 129 -9.25 4.34 -9.78
N LYS A 130 -9.26 4.05 -11.09
CA LYS A 130 -9.64 5.03 -12.13
C LYS A 130 -11.13 5.38 -12.10
N LYS A 131 -11.97 4.56 -11.47
CA LYS A 131 -13.40 4.80 -11.32
C LYS A 131 -13.72 5.77 -10.18
N PHE A 132 -12.78 5.93 -9.25
CA PHE A 132 -12.95 6.79 -8.08
C PHE A 132 -12.32 8.16 -8.30
N LYS A 133 -12.93 9.20 -7.74
CA LYS A 133 -12.28 10.51 -7.63
C LYS A 133 -11.14 10.40 -6.62
N GLN A 134 -9.90 10.36 -7.14
CA GLN A 134 -8.71 10.15 -6.32
C GLN A 134 -8.53 11.25 -5.27
N THR A 135 -8.23 10.84 -4.05
CA THR A 135 -7.95 11.78 -2.96
C THR A 135 -6.45 12.07 -2.90
N VAL A 136 -6.11 13.36 -2.87
CA VAL A 136 -4.76 13.88 -2.65
C VAL A 136 -4.84 14.94 -1.55
N PHE A 137 -3.99 14.83 -0.53
CA PHE A 137 -3.95 15.78 0.57
C PHE A 137 -2.94 16.90 0.32
N GLN A 138 -3.21 18.08 0.89
CA GLN A 138 -2.19 19.13 0.99
C GLN A 138 -0.97 18.60 1.77
N GLY A 139 0.22 18.74 1.18
CA GLY A 139 1.47 18.21 1.74
C GLY A 139 1.89 16.84 1.21
N MET A 140 1.04 16.15 0.41
CA MET A 140 1.53 15.07 -0.44
C MET A 140 2.50 15.64 -1.47
N ARG A 141 3.58 14.89 -1.78
CA ARG A 141 4.52 15.27 -2.84
C ARG A 141 3.73 15.62 -4.11
N PRO A 142 3.96 16.80 -4.73
CA PRO A 142 3.26 17.18 -5.94
C PRO A 142 3.50 16.12 -7.02
N VAL A 143 2.44 15.88 -7.80
CA VAL A 143 2.42 14.94 -8.91
C VAL A 143 3.24 15.48 -10.08
#